data_AF-A0A835CZN2-F1
#
_entry.id   AF-A0A835CZN2-F1
#
_cell.length_a   1.000
_cell.length_b   1.000
_cell.length_c   1.000
_cell.angle_alpha   90.00
_cell.angle_beta   90.00
_cell.angle_gamma   90.00
#
_symmetry.space_group_name_H-M   'P 1'
#
loop_
_entity.id
_entity.type
_entity.pdbx_description
1 polymer ?
#
loop_
_entity_poly.entity_id
_entity_poly.type
_entity_poly.pdbx_seq_one_letter_code
_entity_poly.pdbx_strand_id
1 'polypeptide(L)'
;MSSLISLHRTDIVLAFYREMQRRRISPNVYTLNMVICALCRSGKLEKAVELFEEMESMGCRHTVASFNTLIAGHCGQGLLSAAMKLKSSMGKYGCYPNVVTYNTLINGFCKEGKLHEANKIFTEMKAWMLLLIL
;
A
#
# COMPACT_ATOMS: atom_id res chain seq x y z
N MET A 1 -20.01 -8.83 11.26
CA MET A 1 -20.04 -7.52 11.96
C MET A 1 -18.76 -6.69 11.77
N SER A 2 -17.57 -7.30 11.64
CA SER A 2 -16.30 -6.58 11.40
C SER A 2 -16.21 -5.83 10.06
N SER A 3 -16.84 -6.35 9.00
CA SER A 3 -16.87 -5.70 7.67
C SER A 3 -17.68 -4.39 7.65
N LEU A 4 -18.77 -4.30 8.41
CA LEU A 4 -19.59 -3.08 8.46
C LEU A 4 -18.87 -1.94 9.19
N ILE A 5 -18.15 -2.26 10.27
CA ILE A 5 -17.34 -1.28 11.01
C ILE A 5 -16.18 -0.78 10.15
N SER A 6 -15.55 -1.65 9.35
CA SER A 6 -14.47 -1.23 8.46
C SER A 6 -14.99 -0.34 7.33
N LEU A 7 -16.14 -0.67 6.73
CA LEU A 7 -16.78 0.13 5.68
C LEU A 7 -17.23 1.51 6.21
N HIS A 8 -17.87 1.55 7.37
CA HIS A 8 -18.27 2.81 8.01
C HIS A 8 -17.06 3.72 8.28
N ARG A 9 -15.93 3.16 8.72
CA ARG A 9 -14.69 3.93 8.89
C ARG A 9 -14.15 4.45 7.56
N THR A 10 -14.23 3.67 6.47
CA THR A 10 -13.77 4.15 5.16
C THR A 10 -14.63 5.30 4.64
N ASP A 11 -15.93 5.25 4.84
CA ASP A 11 -16.84 6.32 4.39
C ASP A 11 -16.58 7.64 5.12
N ILE A 12 -16.32 7.58 6.43
CA ILE A 12 -15.94 8.77 7.22
C ILE A 12 -14.64 9.38 6.72
N VAL A 13 -13.61 8.57 6.46
CA VAL A 13 -12.31 9.05 5.95
C VAL A 13 -12.48 9.74 4.59
N LEU A 14 -13.26 9.14 3.68
CA LEU A 14 -13.51 9.72 2.36
C LEU A 14 -14.34 11.00 2.44
N ALA A 15 -15.34 11.06 3.33
CA ALA A 15 -16.15 12.26 3.55
C ALA A 15 -15.32 13.41 4.13
N PHE A 16 -14.48 13.11 5.13
CA PHE A 16 -13.57 14.09 5.73
C PHE A 16 -12.58 14.65 4.70
N TYR A 17 -12.00 13.79 3.85
CA TYR A 17 -11.09 14.23 2.80
C TYR A 17 -11.76 15.15 1.78
N ARG A 18 -12.99 14.83 1.34
CA ARG A 18 -13.77 15.72 0.45
C ARG A 18 -14.04 17.07 1.09
N GLU A 19 -14.34 17.11 2.39
CA GLU A 19 -14.57 18.36 3.11
C GLU A 19 -13.28 19.20 3.22
N MET A 20 -12.11 18.57 3.43
CA MET A 20 -10.82 19.27 3.36
C MET A 20 -10.58 19.90 2.00
N GLN A 21 -10.82 19.14 0.92
CA GLN A 21 -10.70 19.64 -0.46
C GLN A 21 -11.64 20.83 -0.70
N ARG A 22 -12.92 20.73 -0.27
CA ARG A 22 -13.91 21.80 -0.39
C ARG A 22 -13.49 23.07 0.34
N ARG A 23 -12.87 22.92 1.53
CA ARG A 23 -12.36 24.03 2.34
C ARG A 23 -10.96 24.50 1.94
N ARG A 24 -10.34 23.90 0.91
CA ARG A 24 -8.97 24.17 0.47
C ARG A 24 -7.94 24.00 1.61
N ILE A 25 -8.19 23.05 2.51
CA ILE A 25 -7.26 22.68 3.58
C ILE A 25 -6.29 21.65 3.01
N SER A 26 -4.99 21.94 3.08
CA SER A 26 -3.97 21.04 2.56
C SER A 26 -3.91 19.74 3.39
N PRO A 27 -4.08 18.56 2.77
CA PRO A 27 -3.91 17.29 3.47
C PRO A 27 -2.42 17.05 3.77
N ASN A 28 -2.14 16.36 4.87
CA ASN A 28 -0.80 15.89 5.19
C ASN A 28 -0.61 14.42 4.79
N VAL A 29 0.62 13.92 4.86
CA VAL A 29 0.98 12.54 4.53
C VAL A 29 0.12 11.49 5.23
N TYR A 30 -0.23 11.70 6.51
CA TYR A 30 -1.08 10.78 7.27
C TYR A 30 -2.50 10.73 6.72
N THR A 31 -3.06 11.90 6.38
CA THR A 31 -4.39 12.02 5.77
C THR A 31 -4.43 11.27 4.44
N LEU A 32 -3.45 11.50 3.57
CA LEU A 32 -3.37 10.85 2.26
C LEU A 32 -3.19 9.34 2.40
N ASN A 33 -2.34 8.86 3.32
CA ASN A 33 -2.20 7.43 3.60
C ASN A 33 -3.51 6.78 4.06
N MET A 34 -4.27 7.45 4.93
CA MET A 34 -5.58 6.97 5.38
C MET A 34 -6.58 6.87 4.22
N VAL A 35 -6.60 7.88 3.34
CA VAL A 35 -7.49 7.91 2.17
C VAL A 35 -7.12 6.82 1.17
N ILE A 36 -5.83 6.64 0.85
CA ILE A 36 -5.33 5.54 0.00
C ILE A 36 -5.76 4.19 0.58
N CYS A 37 -5.62 3.99 1.90
CA CYS A 37 -6.05 2.77 2.57
C CYS A 37 -7.57 2.55 2.48
N ALA A 38 -8.35 3.62 2.67
CA ALA A 38 -9.79 3.56 2.53
C ALA A 38 -10.21 3.20 1.09
N LEU A 39 -9.60 3.83 0.09
CA LEU A 39 -9.86 3.55 -1.32
C LEU A 39 -9.55 2.08 -1.69
N CYS A 40 -8.40 1.55 -1.28
CA CYS A 40 -8.06 0.14 -1.49
C CYS A 40 -9.10 -0.80 -0.85
N ARG A 41 -9.52 -0.53 0.40
CA ARG A 41 -10.51 -1.36 1.11
C ARG A 41 -11.91 -1.29 0.51
N SER A 42 -12.25 -0.15 -0.12
CA SER A 42 -13.51 0.02 -0.85
C SER A 42 -13.43 -0.51 -2.30
N GLY A 43 -12.35 -1.19 -2.69
CA GLY A 43 -12.17 -1.74 -4.03
C GLY A 43 -11.88 -0.71 -5.13
N LYS A 44 -11.54 0.53 -4.76
CA LYS A 44 -11.23 1.64 -5.69
C LYS A 44 -9.73 1.81 -5.85
N LEU A 45 -9.06 0.75 -6.30
CA LEU A 45 -7.59 0.70 -6.35
C LEU A 45 -7.02 1.76 -7.31
N GLU A 46 -7.69 2.01 -8.43
CA GLU A 46 -7.26 2.97 -9.45
C GLU A 46 -7.15 4.37 -8.84
N LYS A 47 -8.19 4.80 -8.11
CA LYS A 47 -8.19 6.08 -7.38
C LYS A 47 -7.13 6.14 -6.29
N ALA A 48 -6.82 4.99 -5.68
CA ALA A 48 -5.77 4.91 -4.66
C ALA A 48 -4.38 5.13 -5.30
N VAL A 49 -4.17 4.60 -6.51
CA VAL A 49 -2.93 4.79 -7.29
C VAL A 49 -2.81 6.23 -7.78
N GLU A 50 -3.88 6.80 -8.34
CA GLU A 50 -3.92 8.23 -8.74
C GLU A 50 -3.52 9.14 -7.57
N LEU A 51 -4.17 8.96 -6.41
CA LEU A 51 -3.86 9.77 -5.23
C LEU A 51 -2.42 9.56 -4.73
N PHE A 52 -1.89 8.35 -4.86
CA PHE A 52 -0.51 8.06 -4.50
C PHE A 52 0.48 8.80 -5.42
N GLU A 53 0.22 8.84 -6.73
CA GLU A 53 1.05 9.58 -7.70
C GLU A 53 0.97 11.10 -7.48
N GLU A 54 -0.20 11.61 -7.09
CA GLU A 54 -0.39 13.03 -6.79
C GLU A 54 0.27 13.48 -5.46
N MET A 55 0.66 12.58 -4.56
CA MET A 55 1.21 12.96 -3.25
C MET A 55 2.40 13.93 -3.38
N GLU A 56 3.29 13.70 -4.34
CA GLU A 56 4.49 14.54 -4.52
C GLU A 56 4.14 15.95 -5.02
N SER A 57 3.15 16.09 -5.91
CA SER A 57 2.68 17.39 -6.38
C SER A 57 1.95 18.17 -5.26
N MET A 58 1.38 17.46 -4.29
CA MET A 58 0.84 18.01 -3.05
C MET A 58 1.91 18.28 -1.98
N GLY A 59 3.20 18.09 -2.28
CA GLY A 59 4.31 18.30 -1.34
C GLY A 59 4.44 17.23 -0.25
N CYS A 60 3.75 16.10 -0.39
CA CYS A 60 3.78 14.98 0.55
C CYS A 60 4.67 13.84 0.02
N ARG A 61 5.64 13.40 0.83
CA ARG A 61 6.48 12.25 0.48
C ARG A 61 5.73 10.94 0.68
N HIS A 62 6.05 9.94 -0.14
CA HIS A 62 5.61 8.57 0.10
C HIS A 62 6.23 7.99 1.38
N THR A 63 5.58 6.96 1.91
CA THR A 63 6.02 6.26 3.12
C THR A 63 5.97 4.77 2.88
N VAL A 64 6.69 3.98 3.69
CA VAL A 64 6.59 2.52 3.66
C VAL A 64 5.12 2.05 3.83
N ALA A 65 4.33 2.78 4.62
CA ALA A 65 2.91 2.49 4.83
C ALA A 65 2.06 2.70 3.57
N SER A 66 2.30 3.76 2.79
CA SER A 66 1.56 3.99 1.53
C SER A 66 1.87 2.93 0.48
N PHE A 67 3.15 2.57 0.33
CA PHE A 67 3.55 1.45 -0.52
C PHE A 67 2.92 0.13 -0.10
N ASN A 68 3.01 -0.24 1.18
CA ASN A 68 2.43 -1.49 1.68
C ASN A 68 0.92 -1.55 1.47
N THR A 69 0.24 -0.41 1.58
CA THR A 69 -1.20 -0.31 1.33
C THR A 69 -1.55 -0.57 -0.14
N LEU A 70 -0.81 0.01 -1.08
CA LEU A 70 -1.02 -0.26 -2.51
C LEU A 70 -0.61 -1.68 -2.89
N ILE A 71 0.49 -2.19 -2.36
CA ILE A 71 0.92 -3.58 -2.57
C ILE A 71 -0.17 -4.54 -2.10
N ALA A 72 -0.74 -4.33 -0.91
CA ALA A 72 -1.85 -5.12 -0.41
C ALA A 72 -3.10 -5.02 -1.31
N GLY A 73 -3.43 -3.81 -1.80
CA GLY A 73 -4.52 -3.60 -2.75
C GLY A 73 -4.34 -4.38 -4.05
N HIS A 74 -3.16 -4.31 -4.66
CA HIS A 74 -2.83 -5.07 -5.88
C HIS A 74 -2.85 -6.58 -5.64
N CYS A 75 -2.28 -7.07 -4.53
CA CYS A 75 -2.35 -8.47 -4.16
C CYS A 75 -3.79 -8.96 -3.96
N GLY A 76 -4.65 -8.12 -3.36
CA GLY A 76 -6.07 -8.43 -3.16
C GLY A 76 -6.87 -8.55 -4.47
N GLN A 77 -6.39 -7.95 -5.56
CA GLN A 77 -6.98 -8.06 -6.89
C GLN A 77 -6.22 -9.05 -7.81
N GLY A 78 -5.27 -9.83 -7.28
CA GLY A 78 -4.47 -10.77 -8.08
C GLY A 78 -3.43 -10.10 -9.00
N LEU A 79 -3.24 -8.77 -8.91
CA LEU A 79 -2.31 -7.97 -9.73
C LEU A 79 -0.86 -8.07 -9.22
N LEU A 80 -0.36 -9.30 -9.07
CA LEU A 80 0.91 -9.60 -8.42
C LEU A 80 2.13 -8.96 -9.11
N SER A 81 2.11 -8.83 -10.44
CA SER A 81 3.19 -8.17 -11.18
C SER A 81 3.29 -6.68 -10.86
N ALA A 82 2.15 -6.01 -10.67
CA ALA A 82 2.14 -4.60 -10.26
C ALA A 82 2.58 -4.44 -8.80
N ALA A 83 2.16 -5.36 -7.91
CA ALA A 83 2.63 -5.40 -6.53
C ALA A 83 4.17 -5.53 -6.43
N MET A 84 4.77 -6.39 -7.25
CA MET A 84 6.24 -6.53 -7.32
C MET A 84 6.93 -5.28 -7.88
N LYS A 85 6.35 -4.63 -8.89
CA LYS A 85 6.87 -3.36 -9.42
C LYS A 85 6.90 -2.27 -8.34
N LEU A 86 5.83 -2.16 -7.54
CA LEU A 86 5.77 -1.23 -6.40
C LEU A 86 6.85 -1.52 -5.36
N LYS A 87 7.06 -2.79 -5.00
CA LYS A 87 8.15 -3.19 -4.09
C LYS A 87 9.52 -2.78 -4.63
N SER A 88 9.78 -2.99 -5.92
CA SER A 88 11.06 -2.62 -6.54
C SER A 88 11.24 -1.11 -6.68
N SER A 89 10.16 -0.33 -6.79
CA SER A 89 10.25 1.13 -6.88
C SER A 89 10.48 1.83 -5.54
N MET A 90 10.23 1.17 -4.40
CA MET A 90 10.32 1.80 -3.07
C MET A 90 11.64 2.57 -2.86
N GLY A 91 12.77 1.99 -3.28
CA GLY A 91 14.09 2.61 -3.11
C GLY A 91 14.26 3.95 -3.83
N LYS A 92 13.53 4.16 -4.95
CA LYS A 92 13.53 5.44 -5.68
C LYS A 92 12.93 6.58 -4.85
N TYR A 93 12.10 6.25 -3.88
CA TYR A 93 11.41 7.18 -2.98
C TYR A 93 12.03 7.17 -1.56
N GLY A 94 13.25 6.64 -1.40
CA GLY A 94 13.92 6.52 -0.10
C GLY A 94 13.20 5.59 0.88
N CYS A 95 12.30 4.74 0.39
CA CYS A 95 11.58 3.75 1.17
C CYS A 95 12.20 2.37 0.94
N TYR A 96 12.25 1.54 1.99
CA TYR A 96 12.75 0.18 1.88
C TYR A 96 11.67 -0.83 2.26
N PRO A 97 11.55 -1.95 1.52
CA PRO A 97 10.66 -3.04 1.90
C PRO A 97 10.99 -3.53 3.31
N ASN A 98 9.96 -3.74 4.13
CA ASN A 98 10.10 -4.31 5.47
C ASN A 98 9.36 -5.64 5.59
N VAL A 99 9.34 -6.22 6.79
CA VAL A 99 8.65 -7.50 7.06
C VAL A 99 7.19 -7.46 6.63
N VAL A 100 6.49 -6.33 6.81
CA VAL A 100 5.10 -6.17 6.37
C VAL A 100 4.99 -6.21 4.85
N THR A 101 5.93 -5.58 4.12
CA THR A 101 5.99 -5.62 2.65
C THR A 101 6.13 -7.06 2.14
N TYR A 102 7.12 -7.80 2.65
CA TYR A 102 7.39 -9.18 2.23
C TYR A 102 6.23 -10.11 2.57
N ASN A 103 5.69 -10.04 3.81
CA ASN A 103 4.56 -10.87 4.22
C ASN A 103 3.31 -10.61 3.34
N THR A 104 3.07 -9.35 2.96
CA THR A 104 1.95 -8.99 2.09
C THR A 104 2.08 -9.62 0.71
N LEU A 105 3.29 -9.57 0.12
CA LEU A 105 3.57 -10.19 -1.18
C LEU A 105 3.47 -11.71 -1.10
N ILE A 106 4.15 -12.34 -0.14
CA ILE A 106 4.12 -13.80 0.07
C ILE A 106 2.68 -14.29 0.19
N ASN A 107 1.87 -13.65 1.03
CA ASN A 107 0.46 -13.99 1.19
C ASN A 107 -0.33 -13.82 -0.12
N GLY A 108 -0.09 -12.75 -0.88
CA GLY A 108 -0.70 -12.54 -2.19
C GLY A 108 -0.37 -13.66 -3.18
N PHE A 109 0.91 -14.00 -3.33
CA PHE A 109 1.33 -15.10 -4.21
C PHE A 109 0.80 -16.46 -3.76
N CYS A 110 0.75 -16.73 -2.45
CA CYS A 110 0.16 -17.97 -1.92
C CYS A 110 -1.34 -18.09 -2.23
N LYS A 111 -2.11 -16.99 -2.10
CA LYS A 111 -3.55 -16.99 -2.41
C LYS A 111 -3.84 -17.27 -3.87
N GLU A 112 -2.96 -16.85 -4.77
CA GLU A 112 -3.04 -17.14 -6.21
C GLU A 112 -2.42 -18.51 -6.58
N GLY A 113 -2.04 -19.34 -5.58
CA GLY A 113 -1.43 -20.65 -5.81
C GLY A 113 0.01 -20.63 -6.35
N LYS A 114 0.66 -19.46 -6.40
CA LYS A 114 2.00 -19.27 -6.97
C LYS A 114 3.11 -19.51 -5.93
N LEU A 115 3.12 -20.72 -5.35
CA LEU A 115 3.99 -21.07 -4.22
C LEU A 115 5.50 -20.96 -4.52
N HIS A 116 5.93 -21.27 -5.74
CA HIS A 116 7.33 -21.16 -6.13
C HIS A 116 7.83 -19.70 -6.05
N GLU A 117 7.03 -18.75 -6.54
CA GLU A 117 7.35 -17.33 -6.46
C GLU A 117 7.25 -16.80 -5.03
N ALA A 118 6.26 -17.25 -4.25
CA ALA A 118 6.18 -16.94 -2.82
C ALA A 118 7.45 -17.38 -2.06
N ASN A 119 7.99 -18.57 -2.38
CA ASN A 119 9.22 -19.06 -1.78
C ASN A 119 10.46 -18.25 -2.20
N LYS A 120 10.53 -17.75 -3.44
CA LYS A 120 11.59 -16.82 -3.87
C LYS A 120 11.57 -15.54 -3.04
N ILE A 121 10.39 -14.95 -2.86
CA ILE A 121 10.21 -13.73 -2.06
C ILE A 121 10.58 -13.96 -0.59
N PHE A 122 10.20 -15.11 -0.02
CA PHE A 122 10.61 -15.50 1.33
C PHE A 122 12.13 -15.66 1.46
N THR A 123 12.78 -16.23 0.45
CA THR A 123 14.24 -16.37 0.42
C THR A 123 14.95 -15.02 0.32
N GLU A 124 14.41 -14.10 -0.49
CA GLU A 124 14.88 -12.71 -0.57
C GLU A 124 14.77 -12.01 0.79
N MET A 125 13.66 -12.16 1.50
CA MET A 125 13.47 -11.60 2.85
C MET A 125 14.53 -12.10 3.84
N LYS A 126 14.84 -13.41 3.81
CA LYS A 126 15.88 -14.01 4.66
C LYS A 126 17.27 -13.47 4.34
N ALA A 127 17.60 -13.35 3.05
CA ALA A 127 18.88 -12.78 2.62
C ALA A 127 19.02 -11.31 3.10
N TRP A 128 17.95 -10.53 3.03
CA TRP A 128 17.93 -9.16 3.53
C TRP A 128 18.15 -9.06 5.05
N MET A 129 17.54 -9.95 5.84
CA MET A 129 17.78 -10.02 7.28
C MET A 129 19.23 -10.39 7.63
N LEU A 130 19.86 -11.28 6.85
CA LEU A 130 21.26 -11.68 7.08
C LEU A 130 22.24 -10.54 6.82
N LEU A 131 21.95 -9.65 5.86
CA LEU A 131 22.77 -8.48 5.56
C LEU A 131 22.68 -7.35 6.62
N LEU A 132 21.73 -7.43 7.55
CA LEU A 132 21.61 -6.46 8.66
C LEU A 132 22.33 -6.92 9.93
N ILE A 133 22.86 -8.14 9.94
CA ILE A 133 23.55 -8.75 11.10
C ILE A 133 25.08 -8.84 10.84
N LEU A 134 25.54 -8.43 9.66
CA LEU A 134 26.95 -8.29 9.25
C LEU A 134 27.27 -6.82 8.98
#